data_AF-A0A7V4XSJ9-F1
#
_entry.id   AF-A0A7V4XSJ9-F1
#
_cell.length_a   1.000
_cell.length_b   1.000
_cell.length_c   1.000
_cell.angle_alpha   90.00
_cell.angle_beta   90.00
_cell.angle_gamma   90.00
#
_symmetry.space_group_name_H-M   'P 1'
#
loop_
_entity.id
_entity.type
_entity.pdbx_description
1 polymer ?
#
loop_
_entity_poly.entity_id
_entity_poly.type
_entity_poly.pdbx_seq_one_letter_code
_entity_poly.pdbx_strand_id
1 'polypeptide(L)'
;MNASQTTTTPVNQPPIGHKGKAGFRTKTIATRLTQGEVAEVEWAAERAGKPLSEWLRDAALTAVREQPSDPIELLLAEIWATRYALLSLFHTGAQATLEGKPLSPESVVRIRDRADARKLEEASRMLSNFVARQAEESGEE
;
A
#
# COMPACT_ATOMS: atom_id res chain seq x y z
N MET A 1 20.13 -37.01 -34.67
CA MET A 1 18.94 -37.66 -34.08
C MET A 1 18.66 -36.97 -32.77
N ASN A 2 17.49 -36.32 -32.69
CA ASN A 2 17.13 -35.32 -31.68
C ASN A 2 16.79 -35.97 -30.33
N ALA A 3 17.29 -35.38 -29.24
CA ALA A 3 16.82 -35.66 -27.89
C ALA A 3 15.70 -34.68 -27.54
N SER A 4 14.47 -35.19 -27.40
CA SER A 4 13.29 -34.44 -27.00
C SER A 4 13.43 -33.95 -25.55
N GLN A 5 13.29 -32.64 -25.34
CA GLN A 5 13.15 -32.04 -24.01
C GLN A 5 11.66 -31.91 -23.69
N THR A 6 11.22 -32.57 -22.61
CA THR A 6 9.90 -32.40 -22.00
C THR A 6 9.93 -31.19 -21.07
N THR A 7 9.24 -30.11 -21.45
CA THR A 7 9.03 -28.93 -20.62
C THR A 7 7.88 -29.20 -19.63
N THR A 8 8.19 -29.24 -18.34
CA THR A 8 7.18 -29.21 -17.27
C THR A 8 7.09 -27.78 -16.72
N THR A 9 5.96 -27.13 -16.96
CA THR A 9 5.58 -25.83 -16.37
C THR A 9 5.21 -26.01 -14.90
N PRO A 10 5.71 -25.21 -13.94
CA PRO A 10 5.09 -25.12 -12.63
C PRO A 10 4.14 -23.92 -12.55
N VAL A 11 2.92 -24.26 -12.10
CA VAL A 11 1.78 -23.42 -11.79
C VAL A 11 2.06 -22.46 -10.63
N ASN A 12 1.49 -21.26 -10.74
CA ASN A 12 1.53 -20.16 -9.79
C ASN A 12 0.64 -20.47 -8.57
N GLN A 13 1.21 -20.58 -7.37
CA GLN A 13 0.47 -20.77 -6.12
C GLN A 13 0.95 -19.74 -5.08
N PRO A 14 0.04 -19.06 -4.34
CA PRO A 14 0.45 -18.05 -3.36
C PRO A 14 1.12 -18.70 -2.14
N PRO A 15 2.14 -18.05 -1.53
CA PRO A 15 2.92 -18.70 -0.49
C PRO A 15 2.16 -18.74 0.84
N ILE A 16 1.97 -19.96 1.33
CA ILE A 16 1.58 -20.29 2.70
C ILE A 16 2.59 -19.65 3.67
N GLY A 17 2.07 -18.94 4.67
CA GLY A 17 2.84 -18.21 5.67
C GLY A 17 3.88 -19.10 6.37
N HIS A 18 5.16 -18.82 6.14
CA HIS A 18 6.26 -19.37 6.92
C HIS A 18 6.71 -18.35 7.95
N LYS A 19 6.53 -18.67 9.23
CA LYS A 19 7.24 -18.01 10.33
C LYS A 19 8.73 -18.34 10.19
N GLY A 20 9.45 -17.53 9.41
CA GLY A 20 10.88 -17.69 9.18
C GLY A 20 11.70 -17.32 10.42
N LYS A 21 12.56 -18.24 10.87
CA LYS A 21 13.67 -17.91 11.77
C LYS A 21 14.53 -16.83 11.10
N ALA A 22 14.78 -15.74 11.82
CA ALA A 22 15.73 -14.71 11.38
C ALA A 22 17.11 -15.37 11.19
N GLY A 23 17.68 -15.33 9.98
CA GLY A 23 19.07 -15.76 9.81
C GLY A 23 19.61 -15.88 8.39
N PHE A 24 18.89 -16.46 7.43
CA PHE A 24 19.50 -16.80 6.13
C PHE A 24 18.60 -16.48 4.93
N ARG A 25 19.22 -15.95 3.87
CA ARG A 25 18.58 -15.63 2.59
C ARG A 25 18.57 -16.91 1.74
N THR A 26 17.43 -17.61 1.67
CA THR A 26 17.33 -18.95 1.06
C THR A 26 16.64 -18.97 -0.30
N LYS A 27 16.18 -17.81 -0.80
CA LYS A 27 15.46 -17.70 -2.07
C LYS A 27 16.14 -16.69 -2.99
N THR A 28 16.12 -16.98 -4.29
CA THR A 28 16.65 -16.13 -5.35
C THR A 28 15.50 -15.61 -6.21
N ILE A 29 15.53 -14.30 -6.50
CA ILE A 29 14.67 -13.65 -7.49
C ILE A 29 15.59 -13.20 -8.62
N ALA A 30 15.24 -13.51 -9.87
CA ALA A 30 16.06 -13.20 -11.03
C ALA A 30 15.20 -12.65 -12.17
N THR A 31 15.74 -11.69 -12.91
CA THR A 31 15.17 -11.14 -14.15
C THR A 31 16.29 -10.97 -15.18
N ARG A 32 15.97 -11.04 -16.47
CA ARG A 32 16.92 -10.76 -17.54
C ARG A 32 16.88 -9.26 -17.84
N LEU A 33 18.05 -8.68 -18.04
CA LEU A 33 18.24 -7.28 -18.40
C LEU A 33 19.04 -7.21 -19.70
N THR A 34 18.76 -6.19 -20.50
CA THR A 34 19.60 -5.78 -21.62
C THR A 34 20.95 -5.26 -21.12
N GLN A 35 21.94 -5.17 -22.01
CA GLN A 35 23.26 -4.67 -21.66
C GLN A 35 23.21 -3.22 -21.13
N GLY A 36 22.33 -2.39 -21.67
CA GLY A 36 22.13 -1.01 -21.20
C GLY A 36 21.58 -0.96 -19.78
N GLU A 37 20.54 -1.74 -19.50
CA GLU A 37 19.94 -1.83 -18.17
C GLU A 37 20.94 -2.36 -17.12
N VAL A 38 21.80 -3.32 -17.47
CA VAL A 38 22.86 -3.79 -16.57
C VAL A 38 23.81 -2.64 -16.20
N ALA A 39 24.28 -1.88 -17.19
CA ALA A 39 25.20 -0.76 -16.97
C ALA A 39 24.57 0.35 -16.08
N GLU A 40 23.28 0.64 -16.27
CA GLU A 40 22.55 1.61 -15.43
C GLU A 40 22.50 1.17 -13.96
N VAL A 41 22.21 -0.11 -13.72
CA VAL A 41 22.14 -0.67 -12.36
C VAL A 41 23.52 -0.72 -11.71
N GLU A 42 24.56 -1.10 -12.44
CA GLU A 42 25.95 -1.11 -11.96
C GLU A 42 26.40 0.30 -11.57
N TRP A 43 26.12 1.29 -12.41
CA TRP A 43 26.45 2.69 -12.13
C TRP A 43 25.68 3.22 -10.90
N ALA A 44 24.42 2.85 -10.73
CA ALA A 44 23.64 3.23 -9.55
C ALA A 44 24.20 2.60 -8.26
N ALA A 45 24.66 1.34 -8.31
CA ALA A 45 25.31 0.67 -7.20
C ALA A 45 26.67 1.32 -6.85
N GLU A 46 27.47 1.64 -7.87
CA GLU A 46 28.75 2.32 -7.71
C GLU A 46 28.58 3.72 -7.08
N ARG A 47 27.63 4.52 -7.57
CA ARG A 47 27.28 5.82 -6.98
C ARG A 47 26.85 5.74 -5.52
N ALA A 48 26.21 4.64 -5.15
CA ALA A 48 25.80 4.38 -3.77
C ALA A 48 26.92 3.78 -2.91
N GLY A 49 28.09 3.47 -3.49
CA GLY A 49 29.21 2.83 -2.80
C GLY A 49 28.89 1.41 -2.30
N LYS A 50 27.96 0.70 -2.96
CA LYS A 50 27.47 -0.61 -2.51
C LYS A 50 27.80 -1.71 -3.53
N PRO A 51 28.03 -2.95 -3.07
CA PRO A 51 28.02 -4.11 -3.97
C PRO A 51 26.69 -4.21 -4.70
N LEU A 52 26.71 -4.60 -5.98
CA LEU A 52 25.53 -4.69 -6.85
C LEU A 52 24.38 -5.51 -6.22
N SER A 53 24.71 -6.65 -5.58
CA SER A 53 23.73 -7.53 -4.93
C SER A 53 23.09 -6.93 -3.68
N GLU A 54 23.82 -6.11 -2.93
CA GLU A 54 23.28 -5.38 -1.78
C GLU A 54 22.42 -4.21 -2.23
N TRP A 55 22.88 -3.48 -3.24
CA TRP A 55 22.13 -2.38 -3.83
C TRP A 55 20.80 -2.86 -4.40
N LEU A 56 20.80 -3.93 -5.21
CA LEU A 56 19.57 -4.50 -5.79
C LEU A 56 18.59 -4.99 -4.73
N ARG A 57 19.11 -5.61 -3.67
CA ARG A 57 18.29 -6.04 -2.53
C ARG A 57 17.63 -4.85 -1.87
N ASP A 58 18.41 -3.82 -1.55
CA ASP A 58 17.91 -2.62 -0.89
C ASP A 58 16.89 -1.92 -1.79
N ALA A 59 17.18 -1.76 -3.08
CA ALA A 59 16.25 -1.17 -4.05
C ALA A 59 14.92 -1.94 -4.12
N ALA A 60 14.97 -3.27 -4.22
CA ALA A 60 13.75 -4.09 -4.26
C ALA A 60 12.94 -4.03 -2.96
N LEU A 61 13.61 -4.10 -1.80
CA LEU A 61 12.94 -3.97 -0.50
C LEU A 61 12.40 -2.56 -0.28
N THR A 62 13.12 -1.55 -0.75
CA THR A 62 12.70 -0.15 -0.69
C THR A 62 11.47 0.04 -1.56
N ALA A 63 11.46 -0.43 -2.81
CA ALA A 63 10.28 -0.34 -3.67
C ALA A 63 9.02 -1.00 -3.06
N VAL A 64 9.19 -2.10 -2.31
CA VAL A 64 8.07 -2.77 -1.60
C VAL A 64 7.63 -2.00 -0.35
N ARG A 65 8.58 -1.38 0.37
CA ARG A 65 8.32 -0.69 1.66
C ARG A 65 7.87 0.75 1.48
N GLU A 66 8.52 1.43 0.55
CA GLU A 66 8.20 2.75 0.03
C GLU A 66 7.25 2.67 -1.15
N GLN A 67 6.49 1.56 -1.30
CA GLN A 67 5.29 1.56 -2.13
C GLN A 67 4.58 2.86 -1.79
N PRO A 68 4.59 3.86 -2.69
CA PRO A 68 4.29 5.22 -2.29
C PRO A 68 2.92 5.17 -1.67
N SER A 69 2.77 5.74 -0.46
CA SER A 69 1.45 5.99 0.11
C SER A 69 0.67 6.60 -1.04
N ASP A 70 -0.29 5.86 -1.58
CA ASP A 70 -0.85 6.20 -2.88
C ASP A 70 -1.35 7.64 -2.73
N PRO A 71 -0.83 8.62 -3.52
CA PRO A 71 -1.26 10.00 -3.35
C PRO A 71 -2.78 10.11 -3.41
N ILE A 72 -3.45 9.20 -4.13
CA ILE A 72 -4.90 9.07 -4.17
C ILE A 72 -5.46 8.53 -2.84
N GLU A 73 -4.83 7.53 -2.24
CA GLU A 73 -5.21 7.03 -0.90
C GLU A 73 -5.07 8.11 0.18
N LEU A 74 -3.98 8.89 0.16
CA LEU A 74 -3.81 10.02 1.08
C LEU A 74 -4.89 11.08 0.87
N LEU A 75 -5.16 11.47 -0.38
CA LEU A 75 -6.22 12.42 -0.70
C LEU A 75 -7.59 11.88 -0.26
N LEU A 76 -7.86 10.60 -0.50
CA LEU A 76 -9.10 9.96 -0.09
C LEU A 76 -9.25 9.94 1.44
N ALA A 77 -8.16 9.70 2.16
CA ALA A 77 -8.14 9.76 3.62
C ALA A 77 -8.48 11.18 4.12
N GLU A 78 -7.87 12.22 3.57
CA GLU A 78 -8.18 13.61 3.95
C GLU A 78 -9.60 14.02 3.59
N ILE A 79 -10.11 13.61 2.43
CA ILE A 79 -11.51 13.84 2.01
C ILE A 79 -12.47 13.12 2.97
N TRP A 80 -12.18 11.88 3.32
CA TRP A 80 -12.99 11.10 4.27
C TRP A 80 -13.01 11.75 5.65
N ALA A 81 -11.84 12.13 6.18
CA ALA A 81 -11.72 12.81 7.48
C ALA A 81 -12.51 14.11 7.50
N THR A 82 -12.38 14.92 6.44
CA THR A 82 -13.11 16.19 6.30
C THR A 82 -14.62 15.95 6.28
N ARG A 83 -15.09 14.97 5.49
CA ARG A 83 -16.50 14.59 5.43
C ARG A 83 -17.02 14.14 6.79
N TYR A 84 -16.28 13.26 7.48
CA TYR A 84 -16.66 12.75 8.79
C TYR A 84 -16.71 13.87 9.84
N ALA A 85 -15.70 14.73 9.87
CA ALA A 85 -15.62 15.84 10.81
C ALA A 85 -16.77 16.83 10.59
N LEU A 86 -17.05 17.23 9.34
CA LEU A 86 -18.16 18.12 9.02
C LEU A 86 -19.52 17.55 9.46
N LEU A 87 -19.81 16.29 9.08
CA LEU A 87 -21.07 15.64 9.46
C LEU A 87 -21.20 15.52 10.98
N SER A 88 -20.11 15.16 11.67
CA SER A 88 -20.09 15.04 13.12
C SER A 88 -20.27 16.39 13.81
N LEU A 89 -19.63 17.45 13.32
CA LEU A 89 -19.78 18.81 13.85
C LEU A 89 -21.20 19.33 13.69
N PHE A 90 -21.82 19.14 12.52
CA PHE A 90 -23.23 19.52 12.32
C PHE A 90 -24.16 18.74 13.23
N HIS A 91 -23.95 17.43 13.36
CA HIS A 91 -24.78 16.58 14.21
C HIS A 91 -24.64 16.97 15.70
N THR A 92 -23.41 17.03 16.22
CA THR A 92 -23.16 17.39 17.62
C THR A 92 -23.56 18.84 17.91
N GLY A 93 -23.36 19.76 16.97
CA GLY A 93 -23.81 21.16 17.10
C GLY A 93 -25.33 21.31 17.13
N ALA A 94 -26.05 20.54 16.31
CA ALA A 94 -27.51 20.50 16.34
C ALA A 94 -28.02 19.97 17.69
N GLN A 95 -27.42 18.89 18.21
CA GLN A 95 -27.76 18.36 19.53
C GLN A 95 -27.50 19.37 20.66
N ALA A 96 -26.35 20.03 20.65
CA ALA A 96 -26.04 21.07 21.64
C ALA A 96 -27.07 22.21 21.62
N THR A 97 -27.46 22.66 20.42
CA THR A 97 -28.48 23.69 20.24
C THR A 97 -29.84 23.26 20.83
N LEU A 98 -30.24 22.01 20.63
CA LEU A 98 -31.48 21.47 21.22
C LEU A 98 -31.43 21.44 22.74
N GLU A 99 -30.25 21.20 23.32
CA GLU A 99 -30.02 21.28 24.77
C GLU A 99 -29.86 22.70 25.30
N GLY A 100 -29.94 23.72 24.44
CA GLY A 100 -29.70 25.12 24.81
C GLY A 100 -28.25 25.42 25.21
N LYS A 101 -27.30 24.56 24.79
CA LYS A 101 -25.87 24.68 25.11
C LYS A 101 -25.06 25.01 23.84
N PRO A 102 -23.95 25.75 23.96
CA PRO A 102 -23.01 25.88 22.86
C PRO A 102 -22.27 24.57 22.62
N LEU A 103 -21.81 24.36 21.38
CA LEU A 103 -20.90 23.27 21.05
C LEU A 103 -19.58 23.46 21.82
N SER A 104 -19.18 22.47 22.62
CA SER A 104 -17.97 22.60 23.44
C SER A 104 -16.69 22.47 22.61
N PRO A 105 -15.63 23.25 22.91
CA PRO A 105 -14.34 23.13 22.22
C PRO A 105 -13.74 21.72 22.31
N GLU A 106 -13.89 21.07 23.46
CA GLU A 106 -13.45 19.69 23.67
C GLU A 106 -14.12 18.72 22.70
N SER A 107 -15.40 18.93 22.38
CA SER A 107 -16.11 18.09 21.41
C SER A 107 -15.56 18.26 20.00
N VAL A 108 -15.22 19.49 19.62
CA VAL A 108 -14.58 19.77 18.32
C VAL A 108 -13.24 19.04 18.20
N VAL A 109 -12.40 19.12 19.24
CA VAL A 109 -11.09 18.44 19.28
C VAL A 109 -11.26 16.92 19.20
N ARG A 110 -12.18 16.33 19.98
CA ARG A 110 -12.45 14.88 19.92
C ARG A 110 -12.93 14.42 18.54
N ILE A 111 -13.75 15.22 17.86
CA ILE A 111 -14.22 14.90 16.51
C ILE A 111 -13.04 14.87 15.54
N ARG A 112 -12.17 15.88 15.59
CA ARG A 112 -10.94 15.92 14.78
C ARG A 112 -10.06 14.70 15.04
N ASP A 113 -9.72 14.44 16.30
CA ASP A 113 -8.80 13.37 16.67
C ASP A 113 -9.34 12.00 16.25
N ARG A 114 -10.67 11.81 16.33
CA ARG A 114 -11.32 10.59 15.85
C ARG A 114 -11.33 10.47 14.32
N ALA A 115 -11.45 11.58 13.60
CA ALA A 115 -11.34 11.59 12.14
C ALA A 115 -9.91 11.20 11.72
N ASP A 116 -8.90 11.83 12.32
CA ASP A 116 -7.49 11.60 12.03
C ASP A 116 -7.04 10.18 12.35
N ALA A 117 -7.50 9.61 13.47
CA ALA A 117 -7.16 8.25 13.86
C ALA A 117 -7.70 7.17 12.89
N ARG A 118 -8.74 7.48 12.11
CA ARG A 118 -9.44 6.49 11.26
C ARG A 118 -9.22 6.69 9.76
N LYS A 119 -8.77 7.87 9.33
CA LYS A 119 -8.80 8.27 7.92
C LYS A 119 -8.05 7.34 6.98
N LEU A 120 -6.89 6.85 7.39
CA LEU A 120 -6.09 5.92 6.58
C LEU A 120 -6.78 4.58 6.44
N GLU A 121 -7.23 3.97 7.56
CA GLU A 121 -7.93 2.68 7.53
C GLU A 121 -9.18 2.73 6.65
N GLU A 122 -9.96 3.81 6.75
CA GLU A 122 -11.18 3.97 5.96
C GLU A 122 -10.88 4.21 4.48
N ALA A 123 -9.83 4.96 4.14
CA ALA A 123 -9.39 5.12 2.76
C ALA A 123 -8.95 3.80 2.13
N SER A 124 -8.10 3.01 2.82
CA SER A 124 -7.68 1.69 2.35
C SER A 124 -8.87 0.76 2.13
N ARG A 125 -9.85 0.80 3.04
CA ARG A 125 -11.08 0.00 2.93
C ARG A 125 -11.93 0.42 1.72
N MET A 126 -12.08 1.72 1.49
CA MET A 126 -12.83 2.24 0.34
C MET A 126 -12.19 1.83 -0.99
N LEU A 127 -10.86 1.93 -1.10
CA LEU A 127 -10.12 1.50 -2.30
C LEU A 127 -10.26 -0.01 -2.53
N SER A 128 -10.10 -0.81 -1.48
CA SER A 128 -10.25 -2.27 -1.57
C SER A 128 -11.64 -2.67 -2.07
N ASN A 129 -12.70 -2.02 -1.56
CA ASN A 129 -14.07 -2.27 -2.00
C ASN A 129 -14.30 -1.84 -3.45
N PHE A 130 -13.70 -0.73 -3.88
CA PHE A 130 -13.83 -0.25 -5.25
C PHE A 130 -13.17 -1.19 -6.26
N VAL A 131 -11.95 -1.67 -5.94
CA VAL A 131 -11.23 -2.64 -6.78
C VAL A 131 -11.98 -3.97 -6.86
N ALA A 132 -12.52 -4.46 -5.74
CA ALA A 132 -13.31 -5.69 -5.71
C ALA A 132 -14.54 -5.59 -6.64
N ARG A 133 -15.26 -4.47 -6.61
CA ARG A 133 -16.43 -4.25 -7.48
C ARG A 133 -16.07 -4.19 -8.97
N GLN A 134 -14.98 -3.51 -9.32
CA GLN A 134 -14.53 -3.48 -10.73
C GLN A 134 -14.16 -4.87 -11.26
N ALA A 135 -13.58 -5.72 -10.41
CA ALA A 135 -13.25 -7.10 -10.79
C ALA A 135 -14.50 -7.97 -11.00
N GLU A 136 -15.55 -7.75 -10.20
CA GLU A 136 -16.86 -8.40 -10.39
C GLU A 136 -17.51 -7.96 -11.71
N GLU A 137 -17.51 -6.65 -12.01
CA GLU A 137 -18.10 -6.10 -13.24
C GLU A 137 -17.33 -6.52 -14.51
N SER A 138 -16.00 -6.70 -14.43
CA SER A 138 -15.17 -7.11 -15.58
C SER A 138 -15.17 -8.62 -15.84
N GLY A 139 -15.70 -9.43 -14.92
CA GLY A 139 -15.79 -10.89 -15.04
C GLY A 139 -17.10 -11.38 -15.66
N GLU A 140 -18.04 -10.48 -15.93
CA GLU A 140 -19.34 -10.76 -16.54
C GLU A 140 -19.39 -10.45 -18.06
N GLU A 141 -18.28 -9.97 -18.66
CA GLU A 141 -18.09 -9.81 -20.11
C GLU A 141 -17.32 -11.00 -20.74
#